data_AF-A0A2D4KVN6-F1
#
_entry.id   AF-A0A2D4KVN6-F1
#
_cell.length_a   1.000
_cell.length_b   1.000
_cell.length_c   1.000
_cell.angle_alpha   90.00
_cell.angle_beta   90.00
_cell.angle_gamma   90.00
#
_symmetry.space_group_name_H-M   'P 1'
#
loop_
_entity.id
_entity.type
_entity.pdbx_description
1 polymer ?
#
loop_
_entity_poly.entity_id
_entity_poly.type
_entity_poly.pdbx_seq_one_letter_code
_entity_poly.pdbx_strand_id
1 'polypeptide(L)'
;EKPILSQADIEQKIKEYNSQINSNLFMSLNKDGSYTGFIKVQLKLIRPVSVPANKKAPSIQDTRKSSIRSQAVKRRTSFYLPKDTIKHLHIISRTRASEVIEALLKKFMVVDNPR
;
A
#
# COMPACT_ATOMS: atom_id res chain seq x y z
N GLU A 1 -5.79 27.45 5.80
CA GLU A 1 -5.57 26.36 6.76
C GLU A 1 -6.86 25.61 7.03
N LYS A 2 -6.79 24.30 7.27
CA LYS A 2 -7.94 23.58 7.86
C LYS A 2 -7.94 23.88 9.36
N PRO A 3 -9.08 24.26 9.96
CA PRO A 3 -9.15 24.54 11.39
C PRO A 3 -8.83 23.28 12.19
N ILE A 4 -8.08 23.45 13.28
CA ILE A 4 -7.83 22.38 14.26
C ILE A 4 -9.13 22.18 15.03
N LEU A 5 -9.70 20.98 14.95
CA LEU A 5 -10.92 20.62 15.65
C LEU A 5 -10.62 20.30 17.12
N SER A 6 -11.54 20.67 18.02
CA SER A 6 -11.47 20.21 19.40
C SER A 6 -11.76 18.71 19.48
N GLN A 7 -11.41 18.08 20.61
CA GLN A 7 -11.73 16.67 20.82
C GLN A 7 -13.25 16.40 20.81
N ALA A 8 -14.04 17.31 21.37
CA ALA A 8 -15.50 17.19 21.37
C ALA A 8 -16.09 17.28 19.95
N ASP A 9 -15.54 18.15 19.10
CA ASP A 9 -15.94 18.25 17.69
C ASP A 9 -15.61 16.97 16.91
N ILE A 10 -14.45 16.36 17.19
CA ILE A 10 -14.04 15.10 16.58
C ILE A 10 -14.99 13.97 17.01
N GLU A 11 -15.30 13.87 18.30
CA GLU A 11 -16.22 12.86 18.84
C GLU A 11 -17.61 12.98 18.19
N GLN A 12 -18.14 14.21 18.10
CA GLN A 12 -19.43 14.47 17.47
C GLN A 12 -19.42 14.07 15.99
N LYS A 13 -18.36 14.42 15.24
CA LYS A 13 -18.22 14.03 13.83
C LYS A 13 -18.11 12.52 13.64
N ILE A 14 -17.40 11.81 14.53
CA ILE A 14 -17.32 10.35 14.49
C ILE A 14 -18.69 9.73 14.72
N LYS A 15 -19.45 10.22 15.70
CA LYS A 15 -20.81 9.75 16.00
C LYS A 15 -21.76 9.97 14.82
N GLU A 16 -21.71 11.15 14.22
CA GLU A 16 -22.52 11.50 13.04
C GLU A 16 -22.14 10.65 11.82
N TYR A 17 -20.85 10.45 11.55
CA TYR A 17 -20.42 9.56 10.48
C TYR A 17 -20.90 8.12 10.72
N ASN A 18 -20.70 7.59 11.93
CA ASN A 18 -21.07 6.22 12.27
C ASN A 18 -22.59 5.96 12.23
N SER A 19 -23.44 6.98 12.45
CA SER A 19 -24.89 6.82 12.35
C SER A 19 -25.41 6.76 10.90
N GLN A 20 -24.62 7.21 9.93
CA GLN A 20 -24.99 7.24 8.51
C GLN A 20 -24.54 6.00 7.74
N ILE A 21 -23.61 5.19 8.29
CA ILE A 21 -23.07 4.04 7.58
C ILE A 21 -23.86 2.76 7.87
N ASN A 22 -24.16 2.01 6.81
CA ASN A 22 -24.81 0.70 6.88
C ASN A 22 -23.80 -0.45 6.73
N SER A 23 -22.58 -0.28 7.23
CA SER A 23 -21.49 -1.24 7.10
C SER A 23 -20.61 -1.26 8.36
N ASN A 24 -19.76 -2.27 8.51
CA ASN A 24 -18.85 -2.39 9.65
C ASN A 24 -17.59 -1.49 9.56
N LEU A 25 -17.61 -0.46 8.71
CA LEU A 25 -16.48 0.45 8.46
C LEU A 25 -16.51 1.67 9.37
N PHE A 26 -16.68 1.42 10.67
CA PHE A 26 -16.81 2.45 11.69
C PHE A 26 -15.50 3.21 11.93
N MET A 27 -15.64 4.45 12.40
CA MET A 27 -14.56 5.19 13.03
C MET A 27 -14.58 4.99 14.54
N SER A 28 -13.42 5.08 15.18
CA SER A 28 -13.28 4.97 16.63
C SER A 28 -12.36 6.05 17.18
N LEU A 29 -12.78 6.70 18.26
CA LEU A 29 -11.97 7.64 19.01
C LEU A 29 -11.16 6.90 20.08
N ASN A 30 -9.87 7.19 20.16
CA ASN A 30 -8.96 6.64 21.16
C ASN A 30 -8.81 7.61 22.34
N LYS A 31 -8.35 7.09 23.49
CA LYS A 31 -8.13 7.86 24.72
C LYS A 31 -7.10 8.99 24.57
N ASP A 32 -6.14 8.83 23.67
CA ASP A 32 -5.09 9.82 23.38
C ASP A 32 -5.56 10.93 22.41
N GLY A 33 -6.86 10.96 22.07
CA GLY A 33 -7.44 11.91 21.12
C GLY A 33 -7.17 11.55 19.65
N SER A 34 -6.37 10.50 19.38
CA SER A 34 -6.28 9.97 18.02
C SER A 34 -7.55 9.23 17.65
N TYR A 35 -7.81 9.04 16.36
CA TYR A 35 -8.96 8.29 15.89
C TYR A 35 -8.54 7.33 14.78
N THR A 36 -9.30 6.27 14.60
CA THR A 36 -9.12 5.29 13.54
C THR A 36 -10.34 5.22 12.65
N GLY A 37 -10.16 4.68 11.45
CA GLY A 37 -11.24 4.46 10.50
C GLY A 37 -10.76 3.72 9.26
N PHE A 38 -11.66 3.56 8.31
CA PHE A 38 -11.37 2.88 7.06
C PHE A 38 -11.33 3.85 5.89
N ILE A 39 -10.36 3.68 5.00
CA ILE A 39 -10.32 4.33 3.69
C ILE A 39 -10.37 3.28 2.58
N LYS A 40 -10.97 3.64 1.45
CA LYS A 40 -10.95 2.83 0.23
C LYS A 40 -9.92 3.41 -0.73
N VAL A 41 -8.88 2.63 -1.02
CA VAL A 41 -7.86 3.01 -2.01
C VAL A 41 -8.07 2.19 -3.27
N GLN A 42 -8.32 2.88 -4.39
CA GLN A 42 -8.35 2.28 -5.72
C GLN A 42 -7.01 2.54 -6.40
N LEU A 43 -6.29 1.47 -6.74
CA LEU A 43 -4.99 1.56 -7.40
C LEU A 43 -5.19 1.60 -8.92
N LYS A 44 -4.83 2.73 -9.53
CA LYS A 44 -4.85 2.93 -10.99
C LYS A 44 -3.43 3.19 -11.50
N LEU A 45 -2.62 2.13 -11.58
CA LEU A 45 -1.24 2.21 -12.07
C LEU A 45 -1.16 1.88 -13.56
N ILE A 46 -0.37 2.65 -14.32
CA ILE A 46 -0.10 2.42 -15.75
C ILE A 46 0.99 1.34 -15.89
N ARG A 47 0.86 0.47 -16.90
CA ARG A 47 1.79 -0.64 -17.17
C ARG A 47 2.91 -0.19 -18.13
N PRO A 48 4.14 -0.78 -18.09
CA PRO A 48 4.55 -1.95 -17.31
C PRO A 48 5.25 -1.61 -16.00
N VAL A 49 4.82 -2.28 -14.92
CA VAL A 49 5.49 -2.21 -13.62
C VAL A 49 6.49 -3.34 -13.49
N SER A 50 7.67 -3.01 -13.02
CA SER A 50 8.79 -3.94 -12.89
C SER A 50 8.81 -4.63 -11.54
N VAL A 51 9.24 -5.89 -11.49
CA VAL A 51 9.57 -6.57 -10.22
C VAL A 51 10.96 -7.21 -10.28
N PRO A 52 11.64 -7.44 -9.14
CA PRO A 52 12.93 -8.12 -9.11
C PRO A 52 12.73 -9.61 -9.36
N ALA A 53 13.60 -10.22 -10.15
CA ALA A 53 13.57 -11.66 -10.36
C ALA A 53 13.70 -12.40 -9.02
N ASN A 54 12.76 -13.28 -8.74
CA ASN A 54 12.83 -14.25 -7.64
C ASN A 54 14.15 -15.03 -7.76
N LYS A 55 14.98 -14.99 -6.71
CA LYS A 55 16.17 -15.84 -6.61
C LYS A 55 15.67 -17.28 -6.44
N LYS A 56 15.65 -18.05 -7.53
CA LYS A 56 15.50 -19.51 -7.43
C LYS A 56 16.65 -20.06 -6.58
N ALA A 57 16.34 -21.03 -5.71
CA ALA A 57 17.34 -21.78 -4.98
C ALA A 57 18.35 -22.41 -5.96
N PRO A 58 19.66 -22.44 -5.64
CA PRO A 58 20.66 -22.98 -6.54
C PRO A 58 20.43 -24.48 -6.74
N SER A 59 20.09 -24.90 -7.96
CA SER A 59 20.13 -26.31 -8.32
C SER A 59 21.59 -26.72 -8.54
N ILE A 60 21.98 -27.83 -7.94
CA ILE A 60 23.30 -28.46 -8.02
C ILE A 60 23.52 -28.98 -9.45
N GLN A 61 23.84 -28.11 -10.41
CA GLN A 61 24.31 -28.49 -11.74
C GLN A 61 24.82 -27.24 -12.46
N ASP A 62 25.98 -26.74 -12.04
CA ASP A 62 26.83 -25.95 -12.95
C ASP A 62 28.28 -26.04 -12.49
N THR A 63 28.89 -27.19 -12.81
CA THR A 63 30.35 -27.28 -12.85
C THR A 63 30.77 -26.96 -14.29
N ARG A 64 31.72 -26.02 -14.41
CA ARG A 64 32.54 -25.70 -15.61
C ARG A 64 31.95 -24.66 -16.58
N LYS A 65 32.26 -23.38 -16.33
CA LYS A 65 33.22 -22.58 -17.14
C LYS A 65 33.13 -21.10 -16.76
N SER A 66 34.30 -20.55 -16.44
CA SER A 66 34.55 -19.11 -16.30
C SER A 66 34.36 -18.38 -17.63
N SER A 67 33.94 -17.11 -17.54
CA SER A 67 34.08 -16.04 -18.54
C SER A 67 33.15 -16.02 -19.76
N ILE A 68 31.94 -15.46 -19.60
CA ILE A 68 31.38 -14.44 -20.51
C ILE A 68 30.57 -13.46 -19.65
N ARG A 69 30.85 -12.15 -19.78
CA ARG A 69 30.03 -11.05 -19.23
C ARG A 69 28.66 -11.07 -19.90
N SER A 70 27.81 -12.01 -19.53
CA SER A 70 26.38 -11.86 -19.75
C SER A 70 25.92 -10.88 -18.69
N GLN A 71 25.72 -9.62 -19.09
CA GLN A 71 24.90 -8.68 -18.34
C GLN A 71 23.68 -9.49 -17.88
N ALA A 72 23.57 -9.71 -16.58
CA ALA A 72 22.40 -10.35 -16.00
C ALA A 72 21.24 -9.43 -16.36
N VAL A 73 20.58 -9.72 -17.49
CA VAL A 73 19.36 -9.08 -17.89
C VAL A 73 18.45 -9.38 -16.73
N LYS A 74 18.26 -8.38 -15.86
CA LYS A 74 17.30 -8.40 -14.78
C LYS A 74 15.99 -8.65 -15.48
N ARG A 75 15.59 -9.91 -15.62
CA ARG A 75 14.32 -10.32 -16.21
C ARG A 75 13.25 -9.70 -15.32
N ARG A 76 12.89 -8.46 -15.64
CA ARG A 76 11.74 -7.72 -15.14
C ARG A 76 10.54 -8.49 -15.68
N THR A 77 10.10 -9.50 -14.94
CA THR A 77 8.80 -10.11 -15.22
C THR A 77 7.75 -9.06 -14.85
N SER A 78 6.82 -8.79 -15.74
CA SER A 78 5.71 -7.90 -15.45
C SER A 78 4.72 -8.64 -14.56
N PHE A 79 4.80 -8.48 -13.24
CA PHE A 79 3.72 -8.93 -12.37
C PHE A 79 2.62 -7.88 -12.38
N TYR A 80 1.45 -8.29 -12.86
CA TYR A 80 0.30 -7.43 -13.01
C TYR A 80 -0.44 -7.32 -11.68
N LEU A 81 -0.59 -6.10 -11.20
CA LEU A 81 -1.72 -5.79 -10.33
C LEU A 81 -3.02 -6.03 -11.14
N PRO A 82 -3.99 -6.83 -10.65
CA PRO A 82 -5.28 -6.94 -11.32
C PRO A 82 -5.87 -5.55 -11.55
N LYS A 83 -6.45 -5.35 -12.74
CA LYS A 83 -7.17 -4.11 -13.07
C LYS A 83 -8.21 -3.86 -11.96
N ASP A 84 -8.36 -2.59 -11.57
CA ASP A 84 -9.32 -2.17 -10.56
C ASP A 84 -9.09 -2.76 -9.16
N THR A 85 -7.82 -2.98 -8.80
CA THR A 85 -7.49 -3.40 -7.44
C THR A 85 -7.90 -2.33 -6.42
N ILE A 86 -8.84 -2.72 -5.56
CA ILE A 86 -9.35 -1.91 -4.46
C ILE A 86 -8.90 -2.55 -3.14
N LYS A 87 -8.48 -1.70 -2.19
CA LYS A 87 -8.23 -2.12 -0.81
C LYS A 87 -8.90 -1.19 0.18
N HIS A 88 -9.56 -1.79 1.16
CA HIS A 88 -10.01 -1.12 2.36
C HIS A 88 -8.87 -1.19 3.37
N LEU A 89 -8.41 -0.04 3.85
CA LEU A 89 -7.31 0.06 4.80
C LEU A 89 -7.84 0.65 6.10
N HIS A 90 -7.56 -0.01 7.21
CA HIS A 90 -7.74 0.57 8.54
C HIS A 90 -6.52 1.45 8.84
N ILE A 91 -6.75 2.72 9.16
CA ILE A 91 -5.69 3.72 9.38
C ILE A 91 -5.97 4.52 10.66
N ILE A 92 -4.95 5.21 11.15
CA ILE A 92 -5.04 6.16 12.26
C ILE A 92 -5.02 7.59 11.73
N SER A 93 -5.49 8.55 12.53
CA SER A 93 -5.54 9.98 12.21
C SER A 93 -4.18 10.60 11.85
N ARG A 94 -3.08 9.97 12.29
CA ARG A 94 -1.70 10.38 12.01
C ARG A 94 -1.09 9.72 10.76
N THR A 95 -1.76 8.74 10.15
CA THR A 95 -1.27 8.05 8.96
C THR A 95 -1.18 9.03 7.79
N ARG A 96 0.02 9.19 7.22
CA ARG A 96 0.29 10.06 6.08
C ARG A 96 0.02 9.34 4.76
N ALA A 97 -0.27 10.13 3.72
CA ALA A 97 -0.46 9.60 2.38
C ALA A 97 0.76 8.83 1.86
N SER A 98 1.98 9.30 2.17
CA SER A 98 3.23 8.61 1.78
C SER A 98 3.31 7.20 2.35
N GLU A 99 2.95 7.01 3.62
CA GLU A 99 2.96 5.70 4.28
C GLU A 99 1.97 4.74 3.62
N VAL A 100 0.77 5.24 3.27
CA VAL A 100 -0.25 4.47 2.56
C VAL A 100 0.24 4.05 1.17
N ILE A 101 0.84 4.98 0.42
CA ILE A 101 1.37 4.72 -0.92
C ILE A 101 2.49 3.67 -0.85
N GLU A 102 3.50 3.88 0.00
CA GLU A 102 4.63 2.97 0.16
C GLU A 102 4.19 1.57 0.57
N ALA A 103 3.29 1.46 1.55
CA ALA A 103 2.77 0.17 2.00
C ALA A 103 2.02 -0.57 0.90
N LEU A 104 1.19 0.13 0.11
CA LEU A 104 0.45 -0.47 -1.00
C LEU A 104 1.37 -0.90 -2.15
N LEU A 105 2.32 -0.06 -2.55
CA LEU A 105 3.29 -0.40 -3.61
C LEU A 105 4.13 -1.61 -3.21
N LYS A 106 4.61 -1.66 -1.96
CA LYS A 106 5.33 -2.82 -1.42
C LYS A 106 4.46 -4.09 -1.40
N LYS A 107 3.20 -3.98 -0.95
CA LYS A 107 2.25 -5.11 -0.90
C LYS A 107 2.01 -5.74 -2.27
N PHE A 108 2.03 -4.94 -3.33
CA PHE A 108 1.86 -5.40 -4.70
C PHE A 108 3.19 -5.55 -5.46
N MET A 109 4.31 -5.53 -4.74
CA MET A 109 5.67 -5.68 -5.29
C MET A 109 6.01 -4.70 -6.42
N VAL A 110 5.36 -3.53 -6.45
CA VAL A 110 5.66 -2.45 -7.39
C VAL A 110 7.02 -1.86 -7.03
N VAL A 111 8.02 -2.02 -7.92
CA VAL A 111 9.38 -1.49 -7.66
C VAL A 111 9.68 -0.18 -8.38
N ASP A 112 8.77 0.30 -9.21
CA ASP A 112 8.94 1.58 -9.88
C ASP A 112 8.69 2.73 -8.90
N ASN A 113 9.51 3.77 -9.00
CA ASN A 113 9.41 4.95 -8.15
C ASN A 113 8.19 5.78 -8.57
N PRO A 114 7.23 6.06 -7.66
CA PRO A 114 6.01 6.81 -7.99
C PRO A 114 6.21 8.34 -8.07
N ARG A 115 7.45 8.84 -8.03
CA ARG A 115 7.77 10.29 -8.07
C ARG A 115 7.82 10.86 -9.47
#